data_AF-A0A4R4RL21-F1
#
_entry.id   AF-A0A4R4RL21-F1
#
_cell.length_a   1.000
_cell.length_b   1.000
_cell.length_c   1.000
_cell.angle_alpha   90.00
_cell.angle_beta   90.00
_cell.angle_gamma   90.00
#
_symmetry.space_group_name_H-M   'P 1'
#
loop_
_entity.id
_entity.type
_entity.pdbx_description
1 polymer ?
#
loop_
_entity_poly.entity_id
_entity_poly.type
_entity_poly.pdbx_seq_one_letter_code
_entity_poly.pdbx_strand_id
1 'polypeptide(L)'
;MHADGYTGRAELVADEDRGVVVGATVVGQDVAELLHAATLAIVGEVTIDRLWHAGPAYPAVSEIWPRLLETYGRIAGPAAVATAEAHLTAS
;
A
#
# COMPACT_ATOMS: atom_id res chain seq x y z
N MET A 1 -12.29 -18.56 0.95
CA MET A 1 -13.33 -18.07 0.01
C MET A 1 -12.59 -17.09 -0.88
N HIS A 2 -12.11 -17.56 -2.03
CA HIS A 2 -11.29 -16.76 -2.94
C HIS A 2 -12.23 -15.82 -3.70
N ALA A 3 -11.94 -14.52 -3.68
CA ALA A 3 -12.60 -13.57 -4.56
C ALA A 3 -11.90 -13.63 -5.93
N ASP A 4 -12.28 -14.63 -6.72
CA ASP A 4 -12.03 -14.59 -8.16
C ASP A 4 -12.65 -13.30 -8.71
N GLY A 5 -11.84 -12.47 -9.38
CA GLY A 5 -12.29 -11.21 -10.00
C GLY A 5 -12.17 -9.93 -9.17
N TYR A 6 -11.32 -9.89 -8.13
CA TYR A 6 -11.08 -8.65 -7.38
C TYR A 6 -10.68 -7.50 -8.33
N THR A 7 -11.51 -6.46 -8.37
CA THR A 7 -11.23 -5.19 -9.05
C THR A 7 -11.17 -4.08 -7.99
N GLY A 8 -10.03 -3.43 -7.86
CA GLY A 8 -9.86 -2.33 -6.91
C GLY A 8 -8.64 -1.47 -7.19
N ARG A 9 -8.60 -0.33 -6.50
CA ARG A 9 -7.53 0.67 -6.55
C ARG A 9 -7.07 0.97 -5.14
N ALA A 10 -5.76 1.05 -4.94
CA ALA A 10 -5.19 1.63 -3.75
C ALA A 10 -4.19 2.72 -4.13
N GLU A 11 -4.12 3.73 -3.28
CA GLU A 11 -3.22 4.86 -3.38
C GLU A 11 -2.60 5.09 -2.00
N LEU A 12 -1.28 5.26 -1.94
CA LEU A 12 -0.55 5.65 -0.73
C LEU A 12 0.06 7.03 -0.92
N VAL A 13 0.01 7.83 0.14
CA VAL A 13 0.69 9.12 0.23
C VAL A 13 1.79 8.99 1.27
N ALA A 14 3.01 9.35 0.90
CA ALA A 14 4.19 9.27 1.76
C ALA A 14 4.86 10.64 1.91
N ASP A 15 5.39 10.88 3.10
CA ASP A 15 6.33 11.96 3.40
C ASP A 15 7.73 11.45 3.06
N GLU A 16 8.38 12.05 2.05
CA GLU A 16 9.67 11.58 1.58
C GLU A 16 10.83 11.99 2.50
N ASP A 17 10.70 13.13 3.20
CA ASP A 17 11.73 13.59 4.13
C ASP A 17 11.85 12.62 5.32
N ARG A 18 10.72 12.05 5.74
CA ARG A 18 10.64 11.09 6.84
C ARG A 18 10.63 9.64 6.39
N GLY A 19 10.33 9.37 5.12
CA GLY A 19 10.18 8.04 4.55
C GLY A 19 9.04 7.23 5.17
N VAL A 20 7.93 7.87 5.56
CA VAL A 20 6.77 7.23 6.21
C VAL A 20 5.48 7.44 5.43
N VAL A 21 4.54 6.52 5.55
CA VAL A 21 3.19 6.67 4.97
C VAL A 21 2.39 7.64 5.84
N VAL A 22 1.79 8.65 5.22
CA VAL A 22 0.95 9.66 5.88
C VAL A 22 -0.51 9.61 5.46
N GLY A 23 -0.83 8.85 4.40
CA GLY A 23 -2.20 8.66 3.94
C GLY A 23 -2.37 7.44 3.05
N ALA A 24 -3.61 6.95 2.97
CA ALA A 24 -3.98 5.87 2.07
C ALA A 24 -5.44 6.01 1.62
N THR A 25 -5.70 5.75 0.35
CA THR A 25 -7.05 5.61 -0.22
C THR A 25 -7.18 4.21 -0.80
N VAL A 26 -8.27 3.51 -0.47
CA VAL A 26 -8.50 2.14 -0.97
C VAL A 26 -9.95 2.02 -1.40
N VAL A 27 -10.18 1.48 -2.60
CA VAL A 27 -11.50 1.25 -3.18
C VAL A 27 -11.54 -0.15 -3.78
N GLY A 28 -12.50 -0.97 -3.36
CA GLY A 28 -12.66 -2.33 -3.84
C GLY A 28 -13.51 -3.18 -2.89
N GLN A 29 -13.54 -4.48 -3.14
CA GLN A 29 -14.10 -5.45 -2.19
C GLN A 29 -13.10 -5.68 -1.05
N ASP A 30 -13.53 -6.19 0.10
CA ASP A 30 -12.65 -6.64 1.20
C ASP A 30 -11.54 -5.64 1.64
N VAL A 31 -11.81 -4.33 1.55
CA VAL A 31 -10.82 -3.26 1.87
C VAL A 31 -10.52 -3.12 3.35
N ALA A 32 -11.27 -3.79 4.23
CA ALA A 32 -11.11 -3.66 5.68
C ALA A 32 -9.71 -4.08 6.16
N GLU A 33 -9.14 -5.13 5.57
CA GLU A 33 -7.79 -5.58 5.89
C GLU A 33 -6.73 -4.56 5.44
N LEU A 34 -6.88 -4.01 4.22
CA LEU A 34 -5.98 -2.98 3.68
C LEU A 34 -6.04 -1.69 4.51
N LEU A 35 -7.25 -1.27 4.90
CA LEU A 35 -7.45 -0.08 5.73
C LEU A 35 -6.82 -0.25 7.11
N HIS A 36 -6.94 -1.45 7.70
CA HIS A 36 -6.31 -1.75 8.98
C HIS A 36 -4.78 -1.69 8.89
N ALA A 37 -4.18 -2.33 7.88
CA ALA A 37 -2.74 -2.28 7.65
C ALA A 37 -2.24 -0.85 7.43
N ALA A 38 -2.94 -0.06 6.60
CA ALA A 38 -2.61 1.34 6.35
C ALA A 38 -2.69 2.18 7.63
N THR A 39 -3.72 1.97 8.46
CA THR A 39 -3.86 2.67 9.74
C THR A 39 -2.68 2.39 10.67
N LEU A 40 -2.26 1.12 10.78
CA LEU A 40 -1.11 0.75 11.61
C LEU A 40 0.21 1.32 11.06
N ALA A 41 0.39 1.32 9.73
CA ALA A 41 1.56 1.92 9.09
C ALA A 41 1.65 3.43 9.37
N ILE A 42 0.53 4.15 9.27
CA ILE A 42 0.45 5.59 9.49
C ILE A 42 0.63 5.93 10.98
N VAL A 43 -0.13 5.31 11.88
CA VAL A 43 -0.07 5.59 13.33
C VAL A 43 1.26 5.15 13.93
N GLY A 44 1.83 4.04 13.42
CA GLY A 44 3.13 3.54 13.85
C GLY A 44 4.32 4.26 13.22
N GLU A 45 4.08 5.22 12.32
CA GLU A 45 5.11 5.89 11.52
C GLU A 45 6.10 4.89 10.91
N VAL A 46 5.56 3.79 10.37
CA VAL A 46 6.37 2.70 9.84
C VAL A 46 7.06 3.20 8.57
N THR A 47 8.39 3.15 8.59
CA THR A 47 9.19 3.58 7.44
C THR A 47 8.96 2.67 6.25
N ILE A 48 9.04 3.22 5.05
CA ILE A 48 8.86 2.47 3.79
C ILE A 48 9.88 1.32 3.67
N ASP A 49 11.10 1.52 4.14
CA ASP A 49 12.12 0.48 4.28
C ASP A 49 11.63 -0.70 5.15
N ARG A 50 11.00 -0.42 6.29
CA ARG A 50 10.42 -1.46 7.15
C ARG A 50 9.20 -2.12 6.53
N LEU A 51 8.37 -1.36 5.82
CA LEU A 51 7.23 -1.92 5.08
C LEU A 51 7.69 -2.89 3.99
N TRP A 52 8.85 -2.67 3.37
CA TRP A 52 9.44 -3.60 2.40
C TRP A 52 9.78 -4.97 3.01
N HIS A 53 10.03 -5.02 4.31
CA HIS A 53 10.29 -6.25 5.06
C HIS A 53 9.03 -6.87 5.67
N ALA A 54 7.88 -6.18 5.62
CA ALA A 54 6.62 -6.74 6.03
C ALA A 54 6.17 -7.77 4.97
N GLY A 55 6.32 -9.05 5.30
CA GLY A 55 5.86 -10.13 4.43
C GLY A 55 4.34 -10.04 4.24
N PRO A 56 3.83 -10.06 3.00
CA PRO A 56 2.39 -10.10 2.76
C PRO A 56 1.80 -11.40 3.35
N ALA A 57 0.62 -11.30 3.96
CA ALA A 57 -0.12 -12.48 4.36
C ALA A 57 -0.67 -13.16 3.10
N TYR A 58 -0.47 -14.48 2.97
CA TYR A 58 -1.02 -15.26 1.86
C TYR A 58 -1.96 -16.35 2.38
N PRO A 59 -3.14 -16.56 1.77
CA PRO A 59 -3.79 -15.71 0.75
C PRO A 59 -4.54 -14.53 1.38
N ALA A 60 -4.34 -13.29 0.89
CA ALA A 60 -5.08 -12.11 1.37
C ALA A 60 -5.03 -10.92 0.39
N VAL A 61 -5.96 -9.97 0.53
CA VAL A 61 -6.01 -8.74 -0.28
C VAL A 61 -4.75 -7.87 -0.08
N SER A 62 -4.02 -8.09 1.01
CA SER A 62 -2.73 -7.46 1.31
C SER A 62 -1.61 -7.77 0.31
N GLU A 63 -1.80 -8.66 -0.66
CA GLU A 63 -0.90 -8.85 -1.81
C GLU A 63 -0.71 -7.59 -2.69
N ILE A 64 -1.49 -6.53 -2.51
CA ILE A 64 -1.30 -5.25 -3.21
C ILE A 64 -0.08 -4.45 -2.71
N TRP A 65 0.38 -4.68 -1.47
CA TRP A 65 1.44 -3.89 -0.84
C TRP A 65 2.76 -3.89 -1.63
N PRO A 66 3.28 -5.05 -2.11
CA PRO A 66 4.49 -5.06 -2.94
C PRO A 66 4.35 -4.19 -4.21
N ARG A 67 3.18 -4.17 -4.87
CA ARG A 67 2.94 -3.34 -6.07
C ARG A 67 2.91 -1.84 -5.74
N LEU A 68 2.33 -1.47 -4.60
CA LEU A 68 2.32 -0.08 -4.13
C LEU A 68 3.74 0.40 -3.83
N LEU A 69 4.54 -0.43 -3.14
CA LEU A 69 5.91 -0.10 -2.78
C LEU A 69 6.84 -0.08 -4.01
N GLU A 70 6.65 -0.97 -4.99
CA GLU A 70 7.38 -0.90 -6.29
C GLU A 70 7.08 0.40 -7.04
N THR A 71 5.83 0.85 -7.00
CA THR A 71 5.41 2.10 -7.64
C THR A 71 6.02 3.30 -6.90
N TYR A 72 6.03 3.27 -5.57
CA TYR A 72 6.73 4.27 -4.76
C TYR A 72 8.23 4.34 -5.09
N GLY A 73 8.94 3.19 -5.09
CA GLY A 73 10.37 3.14 -5.39
C GLY A 73 10.75 3.61 -6.80
N ARG A 74 9.79 3.66 -7.73
CA ARG A 74 9.95 4.20 -9.09
C ARG A 74 9.69 5.70 -9.20
N ILE A 75 8.89 6.26 -8.27
CA ILE A 75 8.49 7.68 -8.25
C ILE A 75 9.39 8.51 -7.34
N ALA A 76 10.01 7.88 -6.34
CA ALA A 76 10.88 8.55 -5.38
C ALA A 76 12.00 9.35 -6.08
N GLY A 77 11.82 10.66 -6.06
CA GLY A 77 12.64 11.74 -6.60
C GLY A 77 12.28 12.99 -5.78
N PRO A 78 12.98 14.14 -5.87
CA PRO A 78 13.14 15.15 -4.79
C PRO A 78 11.89 15.92 -4.29
N ALA A 79 10.69 15.36 -4.34
CA ALA A 79 9.42 15.97 -3.95
C ALA A 79 9.00 15.49 -2.55
N ALA A 80 8.78 16.42 -1.62
CA ALA A 80 8.43 16.11 -0.22
C ALA A 80 7.21 15.19 -0.01
N VAL A 81 6.37 14.98 -1.04
CA VAL A 81 5.22 14.07 -1.00
C VAL A 81 5.20 13.21 -2.26
N ALA A 82 5.21 11.89 -2.07
CA ALA A 82 5.08 10.91 -3.15
C ALA A 82 3.76 10.14 -3.04
N THR A 83 3.20 9.82 -4.21
CA THR A 83 1.93 9.10 -4.36
C THR A 83 2.16 7.81 -5.15
N ALA A 84 1.72 6.67 -4.63
CA ALA A 84 1.87 5.38 -5.28
C ALA A 84 0.51 4.71 -5.47
N GLU A 85 0.20 4.34 -6.71
CA GLU A 85 -1.08 3.72 -7.08
C GLU A 85 -0.90 2.30 -7.58
N ALA A 86 -1.81 1.41 -7.19
CA ALA A 86 -1.85 0.05 -7.70
C ALA A 86 -3.29 -0.36 -8.04
N HIS A 87 -3.43 -1.03 -9.19
CA HIS A 87 -4.66 -1.67 -9.62
C HIS A 87 -4.57 -3.18 -9.35
N LEU A 88 -5.61 -3.75 -8.75
CA LEU A 88 -5.78 -5.19 -8.61
C LEU A 88 -6.73 -5.69 -9.70
N THR A 89 -6.26 -6.66 -10.47
CA THR A 89 -7.08 -7.56 -11.30
C THR A 89 -6.60 -8.97 -10.96
N ALA A 90 -7.40 -9.77 -10.27
CA ALA A 90 -7.07 -11.18 -10.03
C ALA A 90 -7.20 -11.96 -11.36
N SER A 91 -6.22 -12.83 -11.67
CA SER A 91 -6.26 -13.76 -12.81
C SER A 91 -7.12 -14.99 -12.52
#